data_AF-A0A923T8R4-F1
#
_entry.id   AF-A0A923T8R4-F1
#
_cell.length_a   1.000
_cell.length_b   1.000
_cell.length_c   1.000
_cell.angle_alpha   90.00
_cell.angle_beta   90.00
_cell.angle_gamma   90.00
#
_symmetry.space_group_name_H-M   'P 1'
#
loop_
_entity.id
_entity.type
_entity.pdbx_description
1 polymer ?
#
loop_
_entity_poly.entity_id
_entity_poly.type
_entity_poly.pdbx_seq_one_letter_code
_entity_poly.pdbx_strand_id
1 'polypeptide(L)'
;MRNTPADIRRILKDQLTSGQTVVAFCRGRGLKIPTFYSWKKKYLQTGKDTPAGFCQIVPKSVSVERQLRLPSGLELTVTGLSTREIAELILEIDRTYA
;
A
#
# COMPACT_ATOMS: atom_id res chain seq x y z
N MET A 1 5.12 33.32 19.92
CA MET A 1 4.31 32.26 20.56
C MET A 1 4.87 30.89 20.18
N ARG A 2 5.07 29.99 21.15
CA ARG A 2 5.46 28.60 20.88
C ARG A 2 4.18 27.78 20.73
N ASN A 3 3.96 27.16 19.57
CA ASN A 3 2.85 26.23 19.38
C ASN A 3 3.14 24.93 20.14
N THR A 4 2.16 24.41 20.88
CA THR A 4 2.30 23.10 21.52
C THR A 4 2.27 21.99 20.46
N PRO A 5 2.79 20.78 20.74
CA PRO A 5 2.68 19.65 19.82
C PRO A 5 1.22 19.32 19.42
N ALA A 6 0.26 19.54 20.33
CA ALA A 6 -1.17 19.34 20.04
C ALA A 6 -1.69 20.38 19.05
N ASP A 7 -1.33 21.65 19.25
CA ASP A 7 -1.69 22.73 18.32
C ASP A 7 -1.10 22.51 16.92
N ILE A 8 0.16 22.07 16.86
CA ILE A 8 0.82 21.77 15.59
C ILE A 8 0.09 20.66 14.85
N ARG A 9 -0.30 19.57 15.53
CA ARG A 9 -1.07 18.48 14.91
C ARG A 9 -2.43 18.95 14.40
N ARG A 10 -3.13 19.81 15.16
CA ARG A 10 -4.38 20.42 14.73
C ARG A 10 -4.20 21.27 13.48
N ILE A 11 -3.20 22.15 13.45
CA ILE A 11 -2.87 22.99 12.29
C ILE A 11 -2.57 22.13 11.05
N LEU A 12 -1.83 21.03 11.21
CA LEU A 12 -1.53 20.11 10.12
C LEU A 12 -2.80 19.40 9.60
N LYS A 13 -3.72 19.00 10.49
CA LYS A 13 -5.00 18.40 10.12
C LYS A 13 -5.91 19.40 9.40
N ASP A 14 -6.01 20.63 9.91
CA ASP A 14 -6.76 21.71 9.26
C ASP A 14 -6.28 21.97 7.84
N GLN A 15 -4.97 21.93 7.59
CA GLN A 15 -4.43 22.13 6.25
C GLN A 15 -4.88 21.02 5.30
N LEU A 16 -4.86 19.76 5.74
CA LEU A 16 -5.28 18.62 4.93
C LEU A 16 -6.77 18.68 4.57
N THR A 17 -7.63 19.16 5.48
CA THR A 17 -9.07 19.25 5.24
C THR A 17 -9.50 20.53 4.53
N SER A 18 -8.66 21.56 4.50
CA SER A 18 -8.99 22.86 3.91
C SER A 18 -9.08 22.88 2.38
N GLY A 19 -8.50 21.90 1.68
CA GLY A 19 -8.36 21.91 0.22
C GLY A 19 -7.39 22.98 -0.31
N GLN A 20 -6.77 23.78 0.56
CA GLN A 20 -5.83 24.82 0.18
C GLN A 20 -4.42 24.25 -0.04
N THR A 21 -3.67 24.86 -0.97
CA THR A 21 -2.23 24.60 -1.08
C THR A 21 -1.52 25.04 0.21
N VAL A 22 -0.39 24.40 0.53
CA VAL A 22 0.41 24.76 1.72
C VAL A 22 0.81 26.23 1.71
N VAL A 23 1.12 26.79 0.54
CA VAL A 23 1.48 28.22 0.38
C VAL A 23 0.30 29.11 0.76
N ALA A 24 -0.90 28.84 0.24
CA ALA A 24 -2.10 29.62 0.52
C ALA A 24 -2.49 29.52 2.01
N PHE A 25 -2.47 28.30 2.55
CA PHE A 25 -2.77 28.03 3.96
C PHE A 25 -1.80 28.75 4.90
N CYS A 26 -0.50 28.70 4.61
CA CYS A 26 0.52 29.36 5.42
C CYS A 26 0.42 30.88 5.35
N ARG A 27 0.16 31.43 4.16
CA ARG A 27 -0.02 32.89 3.96
C ARG A 27 -1.20 33.42 4.78
N GLY A 28 -2.35 32.73 4.72
CA GLY A 28 -3.55 33.15 5.46
C GLY A 28 -3.43 33.09 6.99
N ARG A 29 -2.47 32.30 7.52
CA ARG A 29 -2.24 32.13 8.96
C ARG A 29 -0.96 32.81 9.47
N GLY A 30 -0.26 33.58 8.63
CA GLY A 30 1.02 34.20 8.99
C GLY A 30 2.13 33.18 9.31
N LEU A 31 2.02 31.96 8.79
CA LEU A 31 2.97 30.88 9.05
C LEU A 31 4.07 30.87 8.00
N LYS A 32 5.32 30.68 8.44
CA LYS A 32 6.43 30.48 7.52
C LYS A 32 6.37 29.07 6.92
N ILE A 33 6.44 28.98 5.60
CA ILE A 33 6.41 27.70 4.86
C ILE A 33 7.46 26.70 5.37
N PRO A 34 8.74 27.07 5.61
CA PRO A 34 9.73 26.12 6.14
C PRO A 34 9.37 25.56 7.52
N THR A 35 8.76 26.38 8.37
CA THR A 35 8.27 25.97 9.69
C THR A 35 7.15 24.94 9.58
N PHE A 36 6.21 25.16 8.65
CA PHE A 36 5.15 24.20 8.38
C PHE A 36 5.71 22.84 7.89
N TYR A 37 6.65 22.84 6.95
CA TYR A 37 7.27 21.60 6.47
C TYR A 37 8.09 20.89 7.56
N SER A 38 8.80 21.64 8.40
CA SER A 38 9.50 21.08 9.56
C SER A 38 8.54 20.36 10.52
N TRP A 39 7.40 20.99 10.82
CA TRP A 39 6.35 20.38 11.64
C TRP A 39 5.70 19.18 10.98
N LYS A 40 5.38 19.27 9.69
CA LYS A 40 4.84 18.16 8.91
C LYS A 40 5.79 16.96 8.96
N LYS A 41 7.09 17.16 8.76
CA LYS A 41 8.11 16.11 8.90
C LYS A 41 8.12 15.51 10.31
N LYS A 42 8.09 16.35 11.34
CA LYS A 42 8.23 15.92 12.74
C LYS A 42 6.99 15.23 13.32
N TYR A 43 5.79 15.69 12.96
CA TYR A 43 4.55 15.32 13.66
C TYR A 43 3.55 14.53 12.82
N LEU A 44 3.72 14.42 11.50
CA LEU A 44 2.95 13.49 10.65
C LEU A 44 3.70 12.17 10.40
N GLN A 45 4.94 12.00 10.87
CA GLN A 45 5.68 10.73 10.84
C GLN A 45 5.26 9.75 11.96
N THR A 46 4.00 9.79 12.43
CA THR A 46 3.46 8.90 13.46
C THR A 46 3.10 7.50 12.94
N GLY A 47 3.93 6.94 12.05
CA GLY A 47 3.74 5.59 11.53
C GLY A 47 5.05 4.87 11.21
N LYS A 48 6.19 5.47 11.55
CA LYS A 48 7.50 4.90 11.26
C LYS A 48 8.50 5.30 12.34
N ASP A 49 8.34 4.69 13.51
CA ASP A 49 9.50 4.09 14.18
C ASP A 49 10.04 2.98 13.25
N THR A 50 10.51 3.37 12.07
CA THR A 50 11.42 2.54 11.31
C THR A 50 12.75 2.81 11.98
N PRO A 51 13.35 1.85 12.72
CA PRO A 51 14.79 1.89 12.86
C PRO A 51 15.37 2.04 11.45
N ALA A 52 16.41 2.86 11.29
CA ALA A 52 17.11 3.00 10.02
C ALA A 52 17.38 1.59 9.45
N GLY A 53 16.72 1.24 8.35
CA GLY A 53 16.62 -0.12 7.88
C GLY A 53 15.87 -0.21 6.55
N PHE A 54 16.09 -1.30 5.84
CA PHE A 54 15.61 -1.53 4.48
C PHE A 54 14.08 -1.35 4.35
N CYS A 55 13.64 -0.84 3.20
CA CYS A 55 12.23 -0.76 2.86
C CYS A 55 11.70 -2.18 2.61
N GLN A 56 10.82 -2.68 3.48
CA GLN A 56 10.18 -3.97 3.26
C GLN A 56 9.26 -3.88 2.04
N ILE A 57 9.61 -4.61 0.98
CA ILE A 57 8.73 -4.82 -0.16
C ILE A 57 7.75 -5.92 0.25
N VAL A 58 6.46 -5.57 0.36
CA VAL A 58 5.40 -6.57 0.55
C VAL A 58 5.01 -7.08 -0.84
N PRO A 59 5.23 -8.37 -1.16
CA PRO A 59 4.78 -8.92 -2.42
C PRO A 59 3.26 -8.83 -2.48
N LYS A 60 2.73 -8.12 -3.47
CA LYS A 60 1.30 -8.20 -3.78
C LYS A 60 1.11 -9.52 -4.51
N SER A 61 0.52 -10.51 -3.84
CA SER A 61 0.12 -11.76 -4.50
C SER A 61 -0.93 -11.42 -5.55
N VAL A 62 -0.51 -11.31 -6.80
CA VAL A 62 -1.42 -11.23 -7.92
C VAL A 62 -1.80 -12.66 -8.28
N SER A 63 -3.06 -13.03 -8.05
CA SER A 63 -3.60 -14.28 -8.55
C SER A 63 -3.52 -14.25 -10.08
N VAL A 64 -2.61 -15.05 -10.65
CA VAL A 64 -2.45 -15.16 -12.10
C VAL A 64 -3.44 -16.20 -12.61
N GLU A 65 -4.21 -15.83 -13.62
CA GLU A 65 -5.04 -16.74 -14.40
C GLU A 65 -4.14 -17.59 -15.31
N ARG A 66 -4.36 -18.91 -15.33
CA ARG A 66 -3.61 -19.85 -16.16
C ARG A 66 -4.57 -20.74 -16.91
N GLN A 67 -4.22 -21.07 -18.15
CA GLN A 67 -4.95 -22.01 -18.98
C GLN A 67 -4.20 -23.33 -19.03
N LEU A 68 -4.88 -24.42 -18.70
CA LEU A 68 -4.37 -25.78 -18.75
C LEU A 68 -5.04 -26.51 -19.91
N ARG A 69 -4.24 -27.17 -20.75
CA ARG A 69 -4.71 -28.06 -21.81
C ARG A 69 -4.39 -29.49 -21.43
N LEU A 70 -5.42 -30.33 -21.33
CA LEU A 70 -5.27 -31.74 -21.01
C LEU A 70 -5.10 -32.57 -22.29
N PRO A 71 -4.48 -33.77 -22.22
CA PRO A 71 -4.35 -34.67 -23.37
C PRO A 71 -5.68 -35.07 -24.01
N SER A 72 -6.77 -35.07 -23.25
CA SER A 72 -8.13 -35.31 -23.73
C SER A 72 -8.68 -34.20 -24.65
N GLY A 73 -7.97 -33.09 -24.79
CA GLY A 73 -8.43 -31.89 -25.50
C GLY A 73 -9.25 -30.93 -24.64
N LEU A 74 -9.49 -31.27 -23.36
CA LEU A 74 -10.21 -30.42 -22.43
C LEU A 74 -9.34 -29.24 -21.98
N GLU A 75 -9.92 -28.04 -21.99
CA GLU A 75 -9.26 -26.81 -21.55
C GLU A 75 -9.84 -26.32 -20.22
N LEU A 76 -8.98 -26.02 -19.26
CA LEU A 76 -9.35 -25.50 -17.94
C LEU A 76 -8.73 -24.12 -17.74
N THR A 77 -9.52 -23.20 -17.20
CA THR A 77 -9.02 -21.92 -16.70
C THR A 77 -8.94 -22.00 -15.19
N VAL A 78 -7.74 -21.80 -14.65
CA VAL A 78 -7.46 -21.86 -13.20
C VAL A 78 -6.91 -20.53 -12.71
N THR A 79 -7.46 -20.04 -11.60
CA THR A 79 -7.04 -18.77 -10.99
C THR A 79 -6.60 -19.00 -9.56
N GLY A 80 -5.46 -18.44 -9.17
CA GLY A 80 -5.04 -18.42 -7.76
C GLY A 80 -4.46 -19.73 -7.21
N LEU A 81 -4.40 -20.80 -8.01
CA LEU A 81 -3.68 -22.01 -7.63
C LEU A 81 -2.17 -21.81 -7.73
N SER A 82 -1.42 -22.40 -6.81
CA SER A 82 0.02 -22.59 -6.90
C SER A 82 0.37 -23.64 -7.96
N THR A 83 1.63 -23.67 -8.40
CA THR A 83 2.13 -24.71 -9.32
C THR A 83 1.95 -26.12 -8.74
N ARG A 84 2.05 -26.26 -7.41
CA ARG A 84 1.88 -27.53 -6.72
C ARG A 84 0.43 -28.01 -6.78
N GLU A 85 -0.53 -27.15 -6.45
CA GLU A 85 -1.95 -27.48 -6.51
C GLU A 85 -2.39 -27.83 -7.95
N ILE A 86 -1.81 -27.18 -8.95
CA ILE A 86 -2.02 -27.53 -10.37
C ILE A 86 -1.49 -28.94 -10.67
N ALA A 87 -0.29 -29.28 -10.19
CA ALA A 87 0.28 -30.62 -10.40
C ALA A 87 -0.58 -31.70 -9.71
N GLU A 88 -1.03 -31.45 -8.48
CA GLU A 88 -1.93 -32.34 -7.75
C GLU A 88 -3.26 -32.53 -8.49
N LEU A 89 -3.85 -31.45 -9.03
CA LEU A 89 -5.05 -31.50 -9.86
C LEU A 89 -4.86 -32.36 -11.12
N ILE A 90 -3.74 -32.17 -11.84
CA ILE A 90 -3.45 -32.95 -13.06
C ILE A 90 -3.32 -34.44 -12.74
N LEU A 91 -2.63 -34.80 -11.66
CA LEU A 91 -2.47 -36.20 -11.25
C LEU A 91 -3.80 -36.85 -10.87
N GLU A 92 -4.70 -36.12 -10.23
CA GLU A 92 -6.01 -36.65 -9.83
C GLU A 92 -6.93 -36.88 -11.04
N ILE A 93 -6.88 -35.96 -12.01
CA ILE A 93 -7.61 -36.12 -13.28
C ILE A 93 -7.08 -37.36 -14.02
N ASP A 94 -5.77 -37.52 -14.13
CA ASP A 94 -5.15 -38.67 -14.81
C ASP A 94 -5.59 -40.00 -14.19
N ARG A 95 -5.61 -40.10 -12.85
CA ARG A 95 -6.07 -41.31 -12.13
C ARG A 95 -7.55 -41.63 -12.33
N THR A 96 -8.39 -40.61 -12.47
CA THR A 96 -9.85 -40.79 -12.58
C THR A 96 -10.27 -41.27 -13.98
N TYR A 97 -9.45 -40.99 -14.99
CA TYR A 97 -9.75 -41.27 -16.39
C TYR A 97 -8.76 -42.23 -17.07
N ALA A 98 -7.86 -42.87 -16.31
CA ALA A 98 -7.04 -44.01 -16.72
C ALA A 98 -7.79 -45.34 -16.55
#